data_AF-A0A2D5PGS0-F1
#
_entry.id   AF-A0A2D5PGS0-F1
#
_cell.length_a   1.000
_cell.length_b   1.000
_cell.length_c   1.000
_cell.angle_alpha   90.00
_cell.angle_beta   90.00
_cell.angle_gamma   90.00
#
_symmetry.space_group_name_H-M   'P 1'
#
loop_
_entity.id
_entity.type
_entity.pdbx_description
1 polymer ?
#
loop_
_entity_poly.entity_id
_entity_poly.type
_entity_poly.pdbx_seq_one_letter_code
_entity_poly.pdbx_strand_id
1 'polypeptide(L)'
;MNKPNGGCCGSQTSAAEDTAPEQQPEQQPEQQPATGGGCGCSATQSGTVNAAQAVTANAAQASTAAASSCCGTQTQVASSGGCCGSESVGSDGGCCGPADGKKRIDWIMWTCLPLVIAGYLLALVMGHDSENPAPWLNVMAHTSYEMVNAMWWGVLSAAFFVGILGRIPRELVMSVLGRGGSKRGVFRATLAGLMLDLCNHGILMVGMKLYERGASIGQVMAFLIASPWNSLTLTLILIGLIGLKWTLLFIVFSMLIAWLSGWIFDRLVARGTLPANPHQEGYSEVPLWPTLKQTWGDHDWSPAALLRMFWQGLKESKMVLRWVVFGVVLVALIRAFVPAEDFGVWFGASFGGLVMTLIATTLIEVCSEGSSPIAADLFNRAGAPGNAFTFLMAGAATDYTEIMSLKETTGSWKISLFLPLVTVPQVLIIGWIMNLYGA
;
A
#
# COMPACT_ATOMS: atom_id res chain seq x y z
N MET A 1 7.19 48.03 -54.25
CA MET A 1 6.77 47.69 -52.86
C MET A 1 6.05 48.88 -52.25
N ASN A 2 5.09 48.67 -51.35
CA ASN A 2 4.25 49.73 -50.78
C ASN A 2 4.63 50.08 -49.32
N LYS A 3 4.07 51.20 -48.82
CA LYS A 3 4.22 51.85 -47.50
C LYS A 3 2.80 52.25 -47.00
N PRO A 4 2.58 52.91 -45.83
CA PRO A 4 3.19 52.81 -44.49
C PRO A 4 2.13 52.90 -43.32
N ASN A 5 2.59 53.13 -42.07
CA ASN A 5 1.87 53.68 -40.87
C ASN A 5 0.83 52.77 -40.14
N GLY A 6 0.55 52.92 -38.83
CA GLY A 6 1.24 53.68 -37.76
C GLY A 6 0.38 53.92 -36.48
N GLY A 7 1.02 54.00 -35.29
CA GLY A 7 0.42 54.43 -33.99
C GLY A 7 -0.42 53.38 -33.21
N CYS A 8 -0.78 53.57 -31.92
CA CYS A 8 -0.28 54.49 -30.88
C CYS A 8 -0.67 54.04 -29.43
N CYS A 9 -0.29 54.84 -28.42
CA CYS A 9 -0.44 54.73 -26.94
C CYS A 9 -1.85 54.37 -26.38
N GLY A 10 -2.03 54.02 -25.10
CA GLY A 10 -1.08 53.95 -23.97
C GLY A 10 -1.76 53.65 -22.60
N SER A 11 -1.02 53.79 -21.50
CA SER A 11 -1.42 53.43 -20.12
C SER A 11 -1.55 54.64 -19.19
N GLN A 12 -2.22 54.47 -18.04
CA GLN A 12 -1.95 55.27 -16.83
C GLN A 12 -2.42 54.61 -15.54
N THR A 13 -1.83 55.05 -14.42
CA THR A 13 -1.99 54.57 -13.04
C THR A 13 -2.55 55.69 -12.15
N SER A 14 -3.25 55.33 -11.08
CA SER A 14 -3.33 56.18 -9.88
C SER A 14 -3.51 55.33 -8.61
N ALA A 15 -3.17 55.89 -7.46
CA ALA A 15 -3.40 55.34 -6.13
C ALA A 15 -3.87 56.46 -5.19
N ALA A 16 -4.67 56.11 -4.19
CA ALA A 16 -5.02 56.94 -3.04
C ALA A 16 -5.61 56.08 -1.91
N GLU A 17 -5.43 56.50 -0.67
CA GLU A 17 -6.24 56.14 0.50
C GLU A 17 -7.76 56.44 0.28
N ASP A 18 -8.73 55.96 1.06
CA ASP A 18 -8.83 56.16 2.51
C ASP A 18 -9.92 55.33 3.24
N THR A 19 -9.84 55.31 4.58
CA THR A 19 -10.87 54.97 5.59
C THR A 19 -11.59 53.60 5.61
N ALA A 20 -11.57 52.98 6.80
CA ALA A 20 -12.60 52.11 7.36
C ALA A 20 -13.47 52.94 8.36
N PRO A 21 -14.49 52.42 9.11
CA PRO A 21 -14.89 51.03 9.33
C PRO A 21 -16.44 50.80 9.37
N GLU A 22 -16.85 49.73 10.07
CA GLU A 22 -18.10 49.57 10.86
C GLU A 22 -19.31 48.72 10.37
N GLN A 23 -19.62 47.76 11.27
CA GLN A 23 -20.92 47.21 11.68
C GLN A 23 -21.67 46.12 10.85
N GLN A 24 -22.40 45.32 11.63
CA GLN A 24 -23.21 44.12 11.31
C GLN A 24 -24.71 44.50 11.54
N PRO A 25 -25.70 43.57 11.61
CA PRO A 25 -25.83 42.19 11.12
C PRO A 25 -27.13 42.04 10.26
N GLU A 26 -27.81 40.88 10.33
CA GLU A 26 -29.24 40.65 9.99
C GLU A 26 -29.61 40.57 8.48
N GLN A 27 -30.60 39.81 8.02
CA GLN A 27 -31.52 38.83 8.66
C GLN A 27 -31.97 37.76 7.61
N GLN A 28 -32.51 36.62 8.04
CA GLN A 28 -33.35 35.74 7.18
C GLN A 28 -34.82 36.19 7.27
N PRO A 29 -35.68 35.89 6.27
CA PRO A 29 -36.60 34.75 6.50
C PRO A 29 -37.02 33.93 5.25
N GLU A 30 -37.30 32.65 5.49
CA GLU A 30 -38.49 31.83 5.11
C GLU A 30 -39.16 31.92 3.69
N GLN A 31 -39.41 30.79 3.02
CA GLN A 31 -40.70 30.06 2.84
C GLN A 31 -41.82 30.83 2.08
N GLN A 32 -42.65 30.27 1.18
CA GLN A 32 -42.86 28.92 0.61
C GLN A 32 -43.60 29.04 -0.79
N PRO A 33 -44.04 27.97 -1.50
CA PRO A 33 -44.39 28.03 -2.95
C PRO A 33 -45.91 28.07 -3.27
N ALA A 34 -46.28 28.21 -4.57
CA ALA A 34 -47.44 27.52 -5.19
C ALA A 34 -47.53 27.66 -6.74
N THR A 35 -48.08 26.62 -7.41
CA THR A 35 -48.63 26.60 -8.81
C THR A 35 -47.68 26.90 -10.00
N GLY A 36 -47.94 26.44 -11.23
CA GLY A 36 -48.94 25.47 -11.69
C GLY A 36 -49.51 25.78 -13.08
N GLY A 37 -49.32 24.90 -14.08
CA GLY A 37 -49.92 25.01 -15.41
C GLY A 37 -49.24 24.15 -16.47
N GLY A 38 -50.00 23.61 -17.43
CA GLY A 38 -49.48 22.82 -18.54
C GLY A 38 -50.53 22.55 -19.61
N CYS A 39 -50.08 22.26 -20.84
CA CYS A 39 -50.92 21.90 -21.99
C CYS A 39 -50.17 20.96 -22.95
N GLY A 40 -50.90 20.14 -23.71
CA GLY A 40 -50.38 19.29 -24.78
C GLY A 40 -51.51 18.79 -25.69
N CYS A 41 -51.18 18.41 -26.94
CA CYS A 41 -52.11 17.87 -27.94
C CYS A 41 -51.41 16.83 -28.84
N SER A 42 -52.18 16.05 -29.61
CA SER A 42 -51.74 14.74 -30.14
C SER A 42 -52.17 14.44 -31.59
N ALA A 43 -51.33 13.67 -32.29
CA ALA A 43 -51.63 12.70 -33.38
C ALA A 43 -52.24 13.15 -34.73
N THR A 44 -51.93 12.39 -35.82
CA THR A 44 -52.92 11.60 -36.63
C THR A 44 -52.49 11.33 -38.12
N GLN A 45 -52.20 10.06 -38.49
CA GLN A 45 -52.36 9.40 -39.84
C GLN A 45 -51.65 10.01 -41.10
N SER A 46 -51.63 9.43 -42.33
CA SER A 46 -51.51 8.04 -42.89
C SER A 46 -51.19 8.09 -44.43
N GLY A 47 -50.90 6.97 -45.13
CA GLY A 47 -51.20 6.83 -46.60
C GLY A 47 -50.09 6.62 -47.68
N THR A 48 -49.73 5.36 -47.96
CA THR A 48 -49.55 4.67 -49.29
C THR A 48 -48.93 5.30 -50.59
N VAL A 49 -47.88 4.62 -51.12
CA VAL A 49 -47.69 4.04 -52.50
C VAL A 49 -47.57 4.94 -53.78
N ASN A 50 -46.45 4.85 -54.54
CA ASN A 50 -46.32 4.12 -55.86
C ASN A 50 -44.88 4.09 -56.46
N ALA A 51 -44.67 3.54 -57.68
CA ALA A 51 -43.37 3.09 -58.24
C ALA A 51 -42.94 3.66 -59.64
N ALA A 52 -41.63 3.56 -59.99
CA ALA A 52 -40.98 3.58 -61.33
C ALA A 52 -39.45 3.29 -61.16
N GLN A 53 -38.73 2.42 -61.91
CA GLN A 53 -38.21 2.49 -63.31
C GLN A 53 -37.21 3.66 -63.59
N ALA A 54 -36.12 3.54 -64.38
CA ALA A 54 -35.32 2.45 -65.00
C ALA A 54 -34.02 3.05 -65.65
N VAL A 55 -33.35 2.38 -66.63
CA VAL A 55 -32.30 2.90 -67.58
C VAL A 55 -30.89 3.14 -66.96
N THR A 56 -29.86 2.27 -67.14
CA THR A 56 -28.89 2.07 -68.28
C THR A 56 -27.96 3.28 -68.61
N ALA A 57 -26.73 3.17 -69.16
CA ALA A 57 -25.94 2.06 -69.74
C ALA A 57 -24.40 2.34 -69.76
N ASN A 58 -23.58 1.30 -70.01
CA ASN A 58 -22.34 1.27 -70.84
C ASN A 58 -21.08 2.13 -70.48
N ALA A 59 -19.83 1.80 -70.89
CA ALA A 59 -19.21 0.56 -71.39
C ALA A 59 -17.65 0.70 -71.48
N ALA A 60 -16.97 -0.32 -72.04
CA ALA A 60 -15.52 -0.51 -72.29
C ALA A 60 -14.68 -0.87 -71.03
N GLN A 61 -13.97 -2.01 -70.90
CA GLN A 61 -13.05 -2.78 -71.80
C GLN A 61 -11.70 -2.08 -72.01
N ALA A 62 -10.52 -2.71 -71.81
CA ALA A 62 -10.13 -4.00 -71.20
C ALA A 62 -8.68 -3.83 -70.63
N SER A 63 -7.76 -4.79 -70.38
CA SER A 63 -7.55 -6.25 -70.54
C SER A 63 -6.23 -6.60 -69.77
N THR A 64 -5.86 -7.82 -69.33
CA THR A 64 -6.39 -9.20 -69.52
C THR A 64 -5.94 -10.14 -68.38
N ALA A 65 -6.72 -11.21 -68.15
CA ALA A 65 -6.35 -12.63 -67.93
C ALA A 65 -4.99 -13.07 -67.30
N ALA A 66 -4.94 -14.10 -66.43
CA ALA A 66 -6.03 -14.86 -65.77
C ALA A 66 -5.52 -15.76 -64.62
N ALA A 67 -6.42 -16.09 -63.67
CA ALA A 67 -6.45 -17.29 -62.81
C ALA A 67 -5.28 -17.54 -61.81
N SER A 68 -5.49 -18.03 -60.57
CA SER A 68 -6.71 -18.45 -59.86
C SER A 68 -6.52 -18.39 -58.31
N SER A 69 -7.55 -18.84 -57.58
CA SER A 69 -7.63 -19.10 -56.13
C SER A 69 -8.48 -18.10 -55.33
N CYS A 70 -9.30 -18.66 -54.44
CA CYS A 70 -10.51 -18.03 -53.89
C CYS A 70 -10.30 -17.34 -52.53
N CYS A 71 -11.26 -16.47 -52.19
CA CYS A 71 -11.46 -15.80 -50.89
C CYS A 71 -10.38 -14.76 -50.51
N GLY A 72 -10.73 -13.52 -50.16
CA GLY A 72 -12.06 -12.91 -50.06
C GLY A 72 -12.00 -11.66 -49.20
N THR A 73 -12.11 -10.47 -49.81
CA THR A 73 -11.63 -9.22 -49.20
C THR A 73 -12.68 -8.45 -48.40
N GLN A 74 -12.22 -7.89 -47.27
CA GLN A 74 -12.72 -6.76 -46.47
C GLN A 74 -14.13 -6.18 -46.76
N THR A 75 -14.94 -6.14 -45.69
CA THR A 75 -15.53 -4.91 -45.12
C THR A 75 -16.13 -3.85 -46.06
N GLN A 76 -17.45 -3.64 -45.98
CA GLN A 76 -17.98 -2.32 -45.56
C GLN A 76 -19.45 -2.30 -45.08
N VAL A 77 -19.73 -1.20 -44.36
CA VAL A 77 -20.91 -0.79 -43.60
C VAL A 77 -22.23 -0.75 -44.38
N ALA A 78 -23.32 -1.21 -43.77
CA ALA A 78 -24.67 -0.65 -43.95
C ALA A 78 -25.59 -1.01 -42.75
N SER A 79 -26.59 -0.17 -42.44
CA SER A 79 -27.49 -0.35 -41.29
C SER A 79 -28.95 -0.53 -41.71
N SER A 80 -29.61 -1.58 -41.21
CA SER A 80 -31.07 -1.69 -41.04
C SER A 80 -31.34 -2.59 -39.82
N GLY A 81 -32.54 -2.56 -39.24
CA GLY A 81 -32.76 -3.20 -37.94
C GLY A 81 -34.19 -3.64 -37.65
N GLY A 82 -34.35 -4.24 -36.46
CA GLY A 82 -35.64 -4.50 -35.82
C GLY A 82 -36.27 -5.85 -36.14
N CYS A 83 -36.03 -6.85 -35.27
CA CYS A 83 -37.09 -7.69 -34.74
C CYS A 83 -36.63 -8.37 -33.44
N CYS A 84 -37.57 -8.72 -32.56
CA CYS A 84 -37.24 -9.28 -31.24
C CYS A 84 -36.77 -10.74 -31.33
N GLY A 85 -35.54 -10.99 -30.91
CA GLY A 85 -35.01 -12.33 -30.60
C GLY A 85 -34.47 -12.34 -29.17
N SER A 86 -34.93 -13.27 -28.34
CA SER A 86 -34.55 -13.37 -26.93
C SER A 86 -33.36 -14.31 -26.74
N GLU A 87 -32.17 -13.79 -26.46
CA GLU A 87 -31.04 -14.60 -26.01
C GLU A 87 -30.08 -13.82 -25.11
N SER A 88 -29.32 -14.55 -24.29
CA SER A 88 -28.56 -13.98 -23.15
C SER A 88 -27.26 -13.31 -23.59
N VAL A 89 -27.13 -12.00 -23.35
CA VAL A 89 -25.87 -11.26 -23.51
C VAL A 89 -25.14 -11.22 -22.17
N GLY A 90 -24.01 -11.93 -22.08
CA GLY A 90 -23.05 -11.74 -21.00
C GLY A 90 -22.35 -10.39 -21.13
N SER A 91 -22.01 -9.76 -19.99
CA SER A 91 -21.33 -8.47 -19.97
C SER A 91 -19.86 -8.63 -20.34
N ASP A 92 -19.48 -8.18 -21.54
CA ASP A 92 -18.08 -8.09 -21.99
C ASP A 92 -17.82 -6.74 -22.68
N GLY A 93 -16.72 -6.09 -22.32
CA GLY A 93 -16.34 -4.75 -22.78
C GLY A 93 -16.92 -3.60 -21.93
N GLY A 94 -16.15 -2.83 -21.14
CA GLY A 94 -14.73 -2.93 -20.80
C GLY A 94 -13.98 -1.59 -20.95
N CYS A 95 -12.83 -1.43 -20.28
CA CYS A 95 -11.82 -0.41 -20.60
C CYS A 95 -10.43 -0.71 -19.99
N CYS A 96 -9.38 -0.42 -20.77
CA CYS A 96 -8.00 -0.15 -20.34
C CYS A 96 -7.27 -1.19 -19.45
N GLY A 97 -6.86 -2.31 -20.04
CA GLY A 97 -5.72 -3.11 -19.58
C GLY A 97 -5.03 -3.82 -20.75
N PRO A 98 -3.68 -3.81 -20.86
CA PRO A 98 -2.99 -4.49 -21.95
C PRO A 98 -3.08 -6.03 -21.80
N ALA A 99 -3.73 -6.68 -22.75
CA ALA A 99 -4.01 -8.12 -22.73
C ALA A 99 -2.79 -8.98 -23.14
N ASP A 100 -1.72 -8.94 -22.35
CA ASP A 100 -0.52 -9.76 -22.58
C ASP A 100 -0.52 -10.99 -21.65
N GLY A 101 -1.25 -12.04 -22.07
CA GLY A 101 -1.60 -13.23 -21.27
C GLY A 101 -0.46 -14.16 -20.83
N LYS A 102 0.79 -13.69 -20.86
CA LYS A 102 1.96 -14.44 -20.41
C LYS A 102 2.01 -14.43 -18.87
N LYS A 103 1.63 -15.55 -18.24
CA LYS A 103 1.87 -15.81 -16.81
C LYS A 103 3.38 -15.68 -16.52
N ARG A 104 3.81 -14.52 -16.03
CA ARG A 104 5.19 -14.29 -15.60
C ARG A 104 5.47 -15.20 -14.41
N ILE A 105 6.46 -16.07 -14.53
CA ILE A 105 6.90 -16.95 -13.45
C ILE A 105 7.58 -16.07 -12.40
N ASP A 106 7.11 -16.13 -11.15
CA ASP A 106 7.77 -15.49 -10.01
C ASP A 106 9.07 -16.23 -9.69
N TRP A 107 10.14 -15.91 -10.42
CA TRP A 107 11.47 -16.49 -10.25
C TRP A 107 11.94 -16.41 -8.79
N ILE A 108 11.75 -15.26 -8.11
CA ILE A 108 12.06 -15.09 -6.68
C ILE A 108 11.42 -16.18 -5.82
N MET A 109 10.13 -16.45 -6.02
CA MET A 109 9.41 -17.47 -5.26
C MET A 109 9.88 -18.89 -5.64
N TRP A 110 10.21 -19.13 -6.91
CA TRP A 110 10.73 -20.41 -7.38
C TRP A 110 12.18 -20.71 -6.98
N THR A 111 13.01 -19.70 -6.70
CA THR A 111 14.40 -19.89 -6.24
C THR A 111 14.51 -19.91 -4.72
N CYS A 112 13.81 -19.01 -4.02
CA CYS A 112 13.96 -18.85 -2.58
C CYS A 112 13.14 -19.88 -1.79
N LEU A 113 11.93 -20.26 -2.24
CA LEU A 113 11.09 -21.22 -1.51
C LEU A 113 11.74 -22.60 -1.37
N PRO A 114 12.35 -23.21 -2.43
CA PRO A 114 13.08 -24.46 -2.27
C PRO A 114 14.30 -24.33 -1.34
N LEU A 115 14.95 -23.17 -1.30
CA LEU A 115 16.12 -22.94 -0.45
C LEU A 115 15.73 -22.86 1.03
N VAL A 116 14.66 -22.13 1.37
CA VAL A 116 14.10 -22.11 2.74
C VAL A 116 13.61 -23.50 3.16
N ILE A 117 12.91 -24.24 2.28
CA ILE A 117 12.48 -25.61 2.56
C ILE A 117 13.67 -26.54 2.78
N ALA A 118 14.72 -26.43 1.95
CA ALA A 118 15.95 -27.22 2.11
C ALA A 118 16.65 -26.91 3.44
N GLY A 119 16.81 -25.63 3.81
CA GLY A 119 17.39 -25.23 5.10
C GLY A 119 16.57 -25.72 6.29
N TYR A 120 15.24 -25.62 6.22
CA TYR A 120 14.32 -26.10 7.25
C TYR A 120 14.41 -27.63 7.45
N LEU A 121 14.41 -28.40 6.35
CA LEU A 121 14.58 -29.86 6.40
C LEU A 121 15.97 -30.26 6.87
N LEU A 122 17.01 -29.50 6.47
CA LEU A 122 18.39 -29.77 6.87
C LEU A 122 18.59 -29.58 8.37
N ALA A 123 17.97 -28.56 8.98
CA ALA A 123 17.98 -28.37 10.44
C ALA A 123 17.31 -29.53 11.19
N LEU A 124 16.18 -30.03 10.68
CA LEU A 124 15.50 -31.20 11.26
C LEU A 124 16.31 -32.50 11.14
N VAL A 125 17.19 -32.61 10.14
CA VAL A 125 18.01 -33.82 9.90
C VAL A 125 19.38 -33.75 10.61
N MET A 126 20.00 -32.57 10.69
CA MET A 126 21.31 -32.39 11.35
C MET A 126 21.24 -32.28 12.87
N GLY A 127 20.07 -31.97 13.44
CA GLY A 127 19.92 -31.80 14.88
C GLY A 127 20.75 -30.64 15.44
N HIS A 128 21.09 -30.74 16.73
CA HIS A 128 21.97 -29.78 17.42
C HIS A 128 23.45 -30.24 17.43
N ASP A 129 23.79 -31.29 16.67
CA ASP A 129 25.09 -31.96 16.79
C ASP A 129 26.21 -31.13 16.13
N SER A 130 27.21 -30.80 16.96
CA SER A 130 28.17 -29.72 16.72
C SER A 130 29.34 -30.05 15.80
N GLU A 131 29.49 -31.30 15.35
CA GLU A 131 30.63 -31.75 14.52
C GLU A 131 30.36 -31.66 13.01
N ASN A 132 29.76 -30.55 12.57
CA ASN A 132 29.48 -30.30 11.15
C ASN A 132 30.68 -29.61 10.45
N PRO A 133 31.19 -30.13 9.31
CA PRO A 133 32.37 -29.58 8.63
C PRO A 133 32.11 -28.24 7.89
N ALA A 134 30.90 -27.69 7.97
CA ALA A 134 30.51 -26.43 7.36
C ALA A 134 29.68 -25.59 8.35
N PRO A 135 30.30 -24.78 9.23
CA PRO A 135 29.60 -24.02 10.26
C PRO A 135 28.52 -23.08 9.68
N TRP A 136 28.83 -22.41 8.58
CA TRP A 136 27.91 -21.53 7.86
C TRP A 136 26.62 -22.24 7.42
N LEU A 137 26.70 -23.51 7.03
CA LEU A 137 25.55 -24.29 6.55
C LEU A 137 24.62 -24.65 7.71
N ASN A 138 25.17 -24.98 8.89
CA ASN A 138 24.38 -25.20 10.10
C ASN A 138 23.66 -23.90 10.53
N VAL A 139 24.35 -22.76 10.50
CA VAL A 139 23.74 -21.44 10.80
C VAL A 139 22.63 -21.08 9.80
N MET A 140 22.83 -21.32 8.50
CA MET A 140 21.77 -21.12 7.49
C MET A 140 20.55 -22.02 7.74
N ALA A 141 20.78 -23.30 8.06
CA ALA A 141 19.72 -24.27 8.32
C ALA A 141 18.93 -23.88 9.59
N HIS A 142 19.62 -23.66 10.71
CA HIS A 142 19.00 -23.28 11.97
C HIS A 142 18.25 -21.94 11.86
N THR A 143 18.81 -20.95 11.16
CA THR A 143 18.11 -19.68 10.90
C THR A 143 16.85 -19.91 10.05
N SER A 144 16.90 -20.77 9.03
CA SER A 144 15.71 -21.11 8.22
C SER A 144 14.62 -21.76 9.07
N TYR A 145 15.00 -22.65 10.00
CA TYR A 145 14.08 -23.28 10.95
C TYR A 145 13.49 -22.30 11.97
N GLU A 146 14.32 -21.45 12.58
CA GLU A 146 13.93 -20.42 13.54
C GLU A 146 12.94 -19.41 12.90
N MET A 147 13.31 -18.85 11.73
CA MET A 147 12.50 -17.84 11.06
C MET A 147 11.14 -18.40 10.59
N VAL A 148 11.11 -19.62 10.01
CA VAL A 148 9.83 -20.24 9.61
C VAL A 148 8.92 -20.49 10.82
N ASN A 149 9.47 -21.03 11.92
CA ASN A 149 8.69 -21.31 13.13
C ASN A 149 8.24 -20.06 13.90
N ALA A 150 8.97 -18.95 13.79
CA ALA A 150 8.54 -17.65 14.30
C ALA A 150 7.43 -17.02 13.41
N MET A 151 7.60 -17.04 12.09
CA MET A 151 6.78 -16.24 11.16
C MET A 151 5.43 -16.89 10.78
N TRP A 152 5.32 -18.23 10.76
CA TRP A 152 4.14 -18.89 10.16
C TRP A 152 2.81 -18.48 10.80
N TRP A 153 2.73 -18.34 12.13
CA TRP A 153 1.53 -17.85 12.81
C TRP A 153 1.16 -16.42 12.39
N GLY A 154 2.15 -15.52 12.27
CA GLY A 154 1.94 -14.14 11.82
C GLY A 154 1.51 -14.04 10.36
N VAL A 155 2.03 -14.91 9.48
CA VAL A 155 1.60 -15.00 8.07
C VAL A 155 0.17 -15.55 7.96
N LEU A 156 -0.18 -16.56 8.77
CA LEU A 156 -1.53 -17.13 8.82
C LEU A 156 -2.56 -16.13 9.36
N SER A 157 -2.24 -15.43 10.46
CA SER A 157 -3.13 -14.42 11.04
C SER A 157 -3.31 -13.24 10.08
N ALA A 158 -2.24 -12.75 9.45
CA ALA A 158 -2.32 -11.72 8.42
C ALA A 158 -3.22 -12.12 7.25
N ALA A 159 -3.03 -13.32 6.67
CA ALA A 159 -3.87 -13.80 5.57
C ALA A 159 -5.36 -13.89 5.97
N PHE A 160 -5.65 -14.28 7.22
CA PHE A 160 -7.00 -14.31 7.79
C PHE A 160 -7.59 -12.89 7.97
N PHE A 161 -6.83 -11.95 8.56
CA PHE A 161 -7.25 -10.55 8.73
C PHE A 161 -7.46 -9.83 7.39
N VAL A 162 -6.61 -10.06 6.38
CA VAL A 162 -6.79 -9.56 5.00
C VAL A 162 -8.10 -10.09 4.41
N GLY A 163 -8.40 -11.38 4.61
CA GLY A 163 -9.67 -11.97 4.20
C GLY A 163 -10.90 -11.32 4.86
N ILE A 164 -10.82 -11.01 6.16
CA ILE A 164 -11.87 -10.28 6.89
C ILE A 164 -12.00 -8.84 6.36
N LEU A 165 -10.88 -8.13 6.18
CA LEU A 165 -10.84 -6.78 5.62
C LEU A 165 -11.35 -6.72 4.17
N GLY A 166 -11.38 -7.85 3.45
CA GLY A 166 -12.08 -7.98 2.17
C GLY A 166 -13.61 -7.81 2.30
N ARG A 167 -14.21 -8.24 3.42
CA ARG A 167 -15.66 -8.19 3.67
C ARG A 167 -16.14 -6.90 4.32
N ILE A 168 -15.26 -6.16 5.02
CA ILE A 168 -15.65 -4.91 5.67
C ILE A 168 -15.86 -3.79 4.61
N PRO A 169 -16.99 -3.05 4.63
CA PRO A 169 -17.25 -1.94 3.71
C PRO A 169 -16.21 -0.81 3.83
N ARG A 170 -15.93 -0.10 2.73
CA ARG A 170 -14.90 0.96 2.67
C ARG A 170 -15.20 2.08 3.67
N GLU A 171 -16.48 2.41 3.76
CA GLU A 171 -17.10 3.45 4.54
C GLU A 171 -16.89 3.22 6.04
N LEU A 172 -16.94 1.95 6.48
CA LEU A 172 -16.67 1.59 7.88
C LEU A 172 -15.17 1.70 8.20
N VAL A 173 -14.28 1.24 7.32
CA VAL A 173 -12.83 1.41 7.50
C VAL A 173 -12.48 2.90 7.59
N MET A 174 -13.02 3.72 6.68
CA MET A 174 -12.74 5.16 6.61
C MET A 174 -13.36 5.96 7.77
N SER A 175 -14.49 5.53 8.35
CA SER A 175 -15.05 6.14 9.56
C SER A 175 -14.35 5.68 10.85
N VAL A 176 -13.75 4.48 10.89
CA VAL A 176 -12.85 4.04 11.97
C VAL A 176 -11.50 4.76 11.94
N LEU A 177 -10.88 4.93 10.76
CA LEU A 177 -9.67 5.74 10.59
C LEU A 177 -9.94 7.24 10.74
N GLY A 178 -11.15 7.70 10.39
CA GLY A 178 -11.53 9.11 10.36
C GLY A 178 -10.96 9.85 9.13
N ARG A 179 -11.40 11.10 8.95
CA ARG A 179 -11.06 11.93 7.79
C ARG A 179 -9.55 12.02 7.53
N GLY A 180 -9.11 11.54 6.37
CA GLY A 180 -7.73 11.62 5.89
C GLY A 180 -7.23 13.07 5.74
N GLY A 181 -5.91 13.26 5.77
CA GLY A 181 -5.30 14.60 5.80
C GLY A 181 -5.37 15.30 7.17
N SER A 182 -6.03 14.71 8.17
CA SER A 182 -6.24 15.32 9.48
C SER A 182 -5.35 14.70 10.57
N LYS A 183 -4.82 15.54 11.47
CA LYS A 183 -3.99 15.07 12.61
C LYS A 183 -4.66 13.99 13.47
N ARG A 184 -5.99 14.06 13.62
CA ARG A 184 -6.81 13.07 14.34
C ARG A 184 -6.94 11.76 13.55
N GLY A 185 -7.10 11.84 12.22
CA GLY A 185 -7.15 10.66 11.35
C GLY A 185 -5.81 9.91 11.31
N VAL A 186 -4.70 10.64 11.23
CA VAL A 186 -3.35 10.05 11.34
C VAL A 186 -3.14 9.41 12.72
N PHE A 187 -3.51 10.07 13.81
CA PHE A 187 -3.40 9.50 15.17
C PHE A 187 -4.23 8.22 15.36
N ARG A 188 -5.46 8.18 14.82
CA ARG A 188 -6.30 6.98 14.82
C ARG A 188 -5.69 5.85 14.00
N ALA A 189 -5.01 6.15 12.89
CA ALA A 189 -4.26 5.17 12.11
C ALA A 189 -3.00 4.67 12.85
N THR A 190 -2.25 5.55 13.54
CA THR A 190 -1.14 5.17 14.43
C THR A 190 -1.60 4.18 15.50
N LEU A 191 -2.71 4.50 16.20
CA LEU A 191 -3.25 3.65 17.25
C LEU A 191 -3.81 2.32 16.69
N ALA A 192 -4.45 2.34 15.52
CA ALA A 192 -4.93 1.14 14.86
C ALA A 192 -3.79 0.21 14.44
N GLY A 193 -2.66 0.76 13.99
CA GLY A 193 -1.45 0.00 13.71
C GLY A 193 -0.87 -0.63 14.98
N LEU A 194 -0.63 0.19 16.01
CA LEU A 194 -0.16 -0.25 17.33
C LEU A 194 -1.01 -1.39 17.95
N MET A 195 -2.32 -1.38 17.70
CA MET A 195 -3.27 -2.38 18.22
C MET A 195 -3.36 -3.66 17.37
N LEU A 196 -2.82 -3.68 16.13
CA LEU A 196 -2.83 -4.84 15.27
C LEU A 196 -1.52 -5.62 15.40
N ASP A 197 -1.56 -6.62 16.28
CA ASP A 197 -0.50 -7.61 16.48
C ASP A 197 -0.30 -8.47 15.21
N LEU A 198 0.56 -7.96 14.32
CA LEU A 198 0.98 -8.56 13.06
C LEU A 198 2.48 -8.27 12.85
N CYS A 199 3.23 -9.25 12.34
CA CYS A 199 4.62 -9.07 11.92
C CYS A 199 4.74 -8.05 10.76
N ASN A 200 5.95 -7.56 10.43
CA ASN A 200 6.14 -6.48 9.44
C ASN A 200 5.41 -6.78 8.10
N HIS A 201 5.59 -7.98 7.59
CA HIS A 201 4.94 -8.47 6.38
C HIS A 201 3.41 -8.60 6.50
N GLY A 202 2.90 -8.89 7.70
CA GLY A 202 1.47 -9.01 7.98
C GLY A 202 0.76 -7.67 8.06
N ILE A 203 1.36 -6.70 8.76
CA ILE A 203 0.83 -5.33 8.80
C ILE A 203 0.88 -4.67 7.42
N LEU A 204 1.94 -4.96 6.63
CA LEU A 204 2.07 -4.42 5.28
C LEU A 204 0.88 -4.79 4.40
N MET A 205 0.46 -6.05 4.40
CA MET A 205 -0.72 -6.50 3.67
C MET A 205 -2.00 -5.75 4.08
N VAL A 206 -2.16 -5.45 5.38
CA VAL A 206 -3.29 -4.64 5.87
C VAL A 206 -3.16 -3.19 5.41
N GLY A 207 -1.98 -2.58 5.50
CA GLY A 207 -1.72 -1.20 5.08
C GLY A 207 -1.98 -0.99 3.59
N MET A 208 -1.61 -1.95 2.74
CA MET A 208 -1.93 -1.93 1.31
C MET A 208 -3.45 -2.02 1.06
N LYS A 209 -4.19 -2.81 1.86
CA LYS A 209 -5.67 -2.79 1.82
C LYS A 209 -6.26 -1.49 2.33
N LEU A 210 -5.71 -0.85 3.36
CA LEU A 210 -6.16 0.49 3.79
C LEU A 210 -5.95 1.53 2.67
N TYR A 211 -4.85 1.45 1.92
CA TYR A 211 -4.61 2.26 0.73
C TYR A 211 -5.64 1.99 -0.38
N GLU A 212 -5.86 0.72 -0.78
CA GLU A 212 -6.89 0.34 -1.77
C GLU A 212 -8.30 0.79 -1.36
N ARG A 213 -8.60 0.86 -0.05
CA ARG A 213 -9.87 1.30 0.55
C ARG A 213 -10.03 2.82 0.65
N GLY A 214 -8.98 3.61 0.37
CA GLY A 214 -9.04 5.07 0.30
C GLY A 214 -8.35 5.86 1.43
N ALA A 215 -7.61 5.21 2.33
CA ALA A 215 -6.88 5.92 3.41
C ALA A 215 -5.87 6.94 2.85
N SER A 216 -5.58 8.03 3.58
CA SER A 216 -4.55 8.99 3.15
C SER A 216 -3.14 8.41 3.25
N ILE A 217 -2.21 8.92 2.44
CA ILE A 217 -0.81 8.47 2.50
C ILE A 217 -0.27 8.64 3.92
N GLY A 218 -0.57 9.75 4.60
CA GLY A 218 -0.20 9.94 6.01
C GLY A 218 -0.81 8.92 6.96
N GLN A 219 -2.07 8.52 6.77
CA GLN A 219 -2.69 7.45 7.55
C GLN A 219 -2.01 6.09 7.29
N VAL A 220 -1.73 5.74 6.03
CA VAL A 220 -1.08 4.46 5.68
C VAL A 220 0.35 4.42 6.21
N MET A 221 1.14 5.49 6.07
CA MET A 221 2.50 5.55 6.62
C MET A 221 2.48 5.49 8.16
N ALA A 222 1.61 6.25 8.82
CA ALA A 222 1.49 6.21 10.29
C ALA A 222 1.01 4.86 10.82
N PHE A 223 0.22 4.12 10.04
CA PHE A 223 -0.19 2.77 10.35
C PHE A 223 0.98 1.78 10.21
N LEU A 224 1.68 1.78 9.08
CA LEU A 224 2.83 0.90 8.82
C LEU A 224 3.95 1.12 9.87
N ILE A 225 4.38 2.37 10.08
CA ILE A 225 5.51 2.69 10.98
C ILE A 225 5.21 2.36 12.47
N ALA A 226 3.94 2.39 12.89
CA ALA A 226 3.56 2.19 14.30
C ALA A 226 3.56 0.72 14.76
N SER A 227 3.38 -0.21 13.82
CA SER A 227 2.90 -1.57 14.14
C SER A 227 3.99 -2.61 14.45
N PRO A 228 5.17 -2.63 13.78
CA PRO A 228 6.20 -3.65 14.00
C PRO A 228 6.80 -3.67 15.41
N TRP A 229 6.35 -2.76 16.30
CA TRP A 229 6.93 -2.46 17.62
C TRP A 229 6.00 -2.74 18.79
N ASN A 230 4.78 -3.26 18.54
CA ASN A 230 3.83 -3.62 19.59
C ASN A 230 3.02 -4.90 19.31
N SER A 231 3.62 -5.89 18.63
CA SER A 231 3.12 -7.27 18.80
C SER A 231 3.33 -7.69 20.25
N LEU A 232 2.34 -8.36 20.86
CA LEU A 232 2.41 -8.74 22.27
C LEU A 232 3.60 -9.67 22.52
N THR A 233 3.90 -10.54 21.56
CA THR A 233 5.09 -11.40 21.52
C THR A 233 6.38 -10.59 21.60
N LEU A 234 6.56 -9.57 20.75
CA LEU A 234 7.74 -8.70 20.75
C LEU A 234 7.86 -7.93 22.06
N THR A 235 6.76 -7.30 22.51
CA THR A 235 6.72 -6.52 23.74
C THR A 235 7.10 -7.38 24.95
N LEU A 236 6.64 -8.65 25.02
CA LEU A 236 7.05 -9.60 26.06
C LEU A 236 8.54 -9.99 25.96
N ILE A 237 9.06 -10.20 24.74
CA ILE A 237 10.48 -10.50 24.51
C ILE A 237 11.37 -9.31 24.96
N LEU A 238 11.05 -8.08 24.55
CA LEU A 238 11.78 -6.88 24.97
C LEU A 238 11.65 -6.62 26.48
N ILE A 239 10.48 -6.86 27.09
CA ILE A 239 10.31 -6.80 28.55
C ILE A 239 11.28 -7.77 29.26
N GLY A 240 11.46 -8.98 28.72
CA GLY A 240 12.40 -9.97 29.25
C GLY A 240 13.88 -9.64 28.99
N LEU A 241 14.20 -9.00 27.86
CA LEU A 241 15.57 -8.76 27.42
C LEU A 241 16.17 -7.39 27.82
N ILE A 242 15.38 -6.32 27.81
CA ILE A 242 15.83 -4.94 28.11
C ILE A 242 15.00 -4.25 29.21
N GLY A 243 13.94 -4.91 29.69
CA GLY A 243 13.11 -4.45 30.80
C GLY A 243 11.93 -3.56 30.39
N LEU A 244 10.89 -3.60 31.22
CA LEU A 244 9.61 -2.91 30.97
C LEU A 244 9.74 -1.39 30.76
N LYS A 245 10.58 -0.71 31.57
CA LYS A 245 10.80 0.75 31.46
C LYS A 245 11.28 1.14 30.05
N TRP A 246 12.24 0.39 29.52
CA TRP A 246 12.82 0.67 28.20
C TRP A 246 11.89 0.24 27.07
N THR A 247 11.22 -0.90 27.19
CA THR A 247 10.23 -1.36 26.21
C THR A 247 9.09 -0.34 26.03
N LEU A 248 8.54 0.19 27.13
CA LEU A 248 7.51 1.25 27.07
C LEU A 248 8.03 2.55 26.44
N LEU A 249 9.28 2.93 26.72
CA LEU A 249 9.91 4.12 26.14
C LEU A 249 10.14 3.95 24.63
N PHE A 250 10.55 2.76 24.18
CA PHE A 250 10.65 2.42 22.75
C PHE A 250 9.28 2.59 22.10
N ILE A 251 8.23 1.92 22.61
CA ILE A 251 6.85 1.99 22.09
C ILE A 251 6.34 3.44 21.97
N VAL A 252 6.56 4.28 22.99
CA VAL A 252 6.15 5.69 22.98
C VAL A 252 6.88 6.50 21.91
N PHE A 253 8.18 6.28 21.71
CA PHE A 253 8.92 6.95 20.63
C PHE A 253 8.58 6.40 19.24
N SER A 254 8.35 5.10 19.08
CA SER A 254 7.84 4.50 17.83
C SER A 254 6.50 5.13 17.42
N MET A 255 5.56 5.25 18.38
CA MET A 255 4.28 5.93 18.17
C MET A 255 4.46 7.40 17.77
N LEU A 256 5.37 8.12 18.43
CA LEU A 256 5.67 9.52 18.13
C LEU A 256 6.21 9.69 16.69
N ILE A 257 7.19 8.88 16.29
CA ILE A 257 7.75 8.88 14.93
C ILE A 257 6.67 8.54 13.91
N ALA A 258 5.84 7.53 14.16
CA ALA A 258 4.77 7.14 13.24
C ALA A 258 3.74 8.27 13.03
N TRP A 259 3.27 8.90 14.11
CA TRP A 259 2.31 10.00 14.04
C TRP A 259 2.88 11.26 13.37
N LEU A 260 4.13 11.62 13.70
CA LEU A 260 4.84 12.75 13.07
C LEU A 260 5.08 12.48 11.58
N SER A 261 5.57 11.29 11.23
CA SER A 261 5.83 10.89 9.83
C SER A 261 4.56 10.93 9.01
N GLY A 262 3.47 10.33 9.47
CA GLY A 262 2.19 10.39 8.77
C GLY A 262 1.68 11.83 8.57
N TRP A 263 1.84 12.69 9.57
CA TRP A 263 1.48 14.11 9.43
C TRP A 263 2.38 14.86 8.44
N ILE A 264 3.68 14.52 8.36
CA ILE A 264 4.61 15.03 7.34
C ILE A 264 4.18 14.56 5.96
N PHE A 265 3.85 13.29 5.78
CA PHE A 265 3.37 12.72 4.51
C PHE A 265 2.10 13.40 4.00
N ASP A 266 1.07 13.56 4.85
CA ASP A 266 -0.15 14.30 4.47
C ASP A 266 0.16 15.77 4.12
N ARG A 267 1.15 16.40 4.78
CA ARG A 267 1.62 17.75 4.44
C ARG A 267 2.44 17.83 3.14
N LEU A 268 3.12 16.76 2.74
CA LEU A 268 3.82 16.66 1.45
C LEU A 268 2.85 16.41 0.29
N VAL A 269 1.77 15.64 0.53
CA VAL A 269 0.64 15.49 -0.42
C VAL A 269 -0.10 16.82 -0.58
N ALA A 270 -0.43 17.51 0.52
CA ALA A 270 -1.08 18.83 0.47
C ALA A 270 -0.23 19.94 -0.19
N ARG A 271 1.09 19.71 -0.35
CA ARG A 271 2.03 20.57 -1.09
C ARG A 271 2.27 20.12 -2.54
N GLY A 272 1.59 19.07 -3.01
CA GLY A 272 1.80 18.49 -4.35
C GLY A 272 3.19 17.84 -4.56
N THR A 273 3.97 17.65 -3.49
CA THR A 273 5.30 17.02 -3.57
C THR A 273 5.19 15.51 -3.78
N LEU A 274 4.21 14.89 -3.11
CA LEU A 274 3.78 13.50 -3.27
C LEU A 274 2.40 13.45 -3.91
N PRO A 275 2.09 12.42 -4.73
CA PRO A 275 0.74 12.22 -5.25
C PRO A 275 -0.22 11.81 -4.14
N ALA A 276 -1.49 12.23 -4.26
CA ALA A 276 -2.57 11.75 -3.40
C ALA A 276 -2.95 10.30 -3.75
N ASN A 277 -3.65 9.62 -2.84
CA ASN A 277 -4.21 8.29 -3.11
C ASN A 277 -5.41 8.43 -4.10
N PRO A 278 -5.37 7.81 -5.29
CA PRO A 278 -6.46 7.90 -6.26
C PRO A 278 -7.76 7.20 -5.82
N HIS A 279 -7.71 6.35 -4.80
CA HIS A 279 -8.89 5.66 -4.23
C HIS A 279 -9.64 6.51 -3.19
N GLN A 280 -9.37 7.81 -3.10
CA GLN A 280 -10.04 8.72 -2.17
C GLN A 280 -11.38 9.22 -2.72
N GLU A 281 -12.46 8.61 -2.22
CA GLU A 281 -13.82 9.09 -2.41
C GLU A 281 -14.25 10.07 -1.29
N GLY A 282 -15.44 10.67 -1.42
CA GLY A 282 -15.96 11.66 -0.49
C GLY A 282 -16.18 11.10 0.92
N TYR A 283 -15.56 11.69 1.92
CA TYR A 283 -15.69 11.27 3.32
C TYR A 283 -17.12 11.47 3.86
N SER A 284 -17.81 10.36 4.12
CA SER A 284 -19.09 10.30 4.82
C SER A 284 -18.92 9.64 6.19
N GLU A 285 -19.58 10.18 7.22
CA GLU A 285 -19.59 9.59 8.56
C GLU A 285 -20.76 8.60 8.69
N VAL A 286 -20.48 7.31 8.47
CA VAL A 286 -21.45 6.24 8.70
C VAL A 286 -21.47 5.81 10.18
N PRO A 287 -22.63 5.45 10.76
CA PRO A 287 -22.72 5.03 12.14
C PRO A 287 -22.13 3.63 12.31
N LEU A 288 -20.99 3.55 13.01
CA LEU A 288 -20.15 2.33 13.07
C LEU A 288 -20.93 1.06 13.44
N TRP A 289 -21.69 1.10 14.54
CA TRP A 289 -22.30 -0.10 15.11
C TRP A 289 -23.48 -0.65 14.28
N PRO A 290 -24.44 0.17 13.80
CA PRO A 290 -25.47 -0.29 12.86
C PRO A 290 -24.89 -0.86 11.55
N THR A 291 -23.97 -0.14 10.89
CA THR A 291 -23.40 -0.56 9.60
C THR A 291 -22.56 -1.83 9.75
N LEU A 292 -21.79 -1.97 10.82
CA LEU A 292 -21.08 -3.21 11.14
C LEU A 292 -22.06 -4.37 11.38
N LYS A 293 -23.11 -4.18 12.20
CA LYS A 293 -24.09 -5.23 12.52
C LYS A 293 -24.84 -5.71 11.27
N GLN A 294 -25.20 -4.81 10.36
CA GLN A 294 -25.81 -5.16 9.08
C GLN A 294 -24.82 -5.97 8.22
N THR A 295 -23.61 -5.47 8.00
CA THR A 295 -22.55 -6.16 7.24
C THR A 295 -22.29 -7.58 7.76
N TRP A 296 -22.31 -7.75 9.08
CA TRP A 296 -22.07 -9.04 9.75
C TRP A 296 -23.24 -10.02 9.61
N GLY A 297 -24.48 -9.51 9.51
CA GLY A 297 -25.69 -10.31 9.29
C GLY A 297 -25.91 -10.71 7.83
N ASP A 298 -25.51 -9.86 6.89
CA ASP A 298 -25.67 -10.08 5.44
C ASP A 298 -24.62 -11.05 4.86
N HIS A 299 -23.71 -11.60 5.68
CA HIS A 299 -22.60 -12.46 5.25
C HIS A 299 -22.71 -13.90 5.74
N ASP A 300 -22.48 -14.86 4.83
CA ASP A 300 -22.39 -16.28 5.17
C ASP A 300 -21.16 -16.59 6.05
N TRP A 301 -21.40 -16.95 7.32
CA TRP A 301 -20.38 -17.46 8.25
C TRP A 301 -20.18 -18.98 8.17
N SER A 302 -20.57 -19.60 7.06
CA SER A 302 -20.40 -21.05 6.87
C SER A 302 -18.92 -21.46 6.86
N PRO A 303 -18.55 -22.67 7.32
CA PRO A 303 -17.16 -23.13 7.29
C PRO A 303 -16.52 -23.09 5.89
N ALA A 304 -17.32 -23.31 4.84
CA ALA A 304 -16.90 -23.16 3.45
C ALA A 304 -16.61 -21.70 3.06
N ALA A 305 -17.42 -20.74 3.54
CA ALA A 305 -17.20 -19.31 3.31
C ALA A 305 -16.02 -18.73 4.12
N LEU A 306 -15.71 -19.32 5.28
CA LEU A 306 -14.49 -19.06 6.06
C LEU A 306 -13.24 -19.63 5.37
N LEU A 307 -13.27 -20.89 4.92
CA LEU A 307 -12.14 -21.50 4.20
C LEU A 307 -11.84 -20.79 2.87
N ARG A 308 -12.88 -20.41 2.11
CA ARG A 308 -12.74 -19.57 0.90
C ARG A 308 -12.14 -18.20 1.22
N MET A 309 -12.55 -17.56 2.31
CA MET A 309 -12.00 -16.26 2.75
C MET A 309 -10.52 -16.37 3.09
N PHE A 310 -10.11 -17.38 3.86
CA PHE A 310 -8.70 -17.62 4.17
C PHE A 310 -7.88 -17.89 2.88
N TRP A 311 -8.39 -18.72 1.97
CA TRP A 311 -7.69 -19.03 0.72
C TRP A 311 -7.58 -17.82 -0.22
N GLN A 312 -8.58 -16.93 -0.22
CA GLN A 312 -8.53 -15.66 -0.93
C GLN A 312 -7.51 -14.70 -0.29
N GLY A 313 -7.55 -14.53 1.03
CA GLY A 313 -6.57 -13.71 1.75
C GLY A 313 -5.13 -14.18 1.54
N LEU A 314 -4.89 -15.49 1.52
CA LEU A 314 -3.59 -16.09 1.20
C LEU A 314 -3.19 -15.87 -0.27
N LYS A 315 -4.14 -15.97 -1.21
CA LYS A 315 -3.91 -15.68 -2.64
C LYS A 315 -3.55 -14.21 -2.88
N GLU A 316 -4.21 -13.28 -2.20
CA GLU A 316 -3.87 -11.85 -2.24
C GLU A 316 -2.53 -11.58 -1.55
N SER A 317 -2.23 -12.29 -0.45
CA SER A 317 -0.95 -12.22 0.27
C SER A 317 0.26 -12.82 -0.48
N LYS A 318 0.05 -13.53 -1.60
CA LYS A 318 1.13 -14.12 -2.42
C LYS A 318 2.22 -13.10 -2.81
N MET A 319 1.81 -11.86 -3.08
CA MET A 319 2.72 -10.77 -3.45
C MET A 319 3.75 -10.46 -2.36
N VAL A 320 3.34 -10.45 -1.10
CA VAL A 320 4.21 -10.20 0.05
C VAL A 320 4.92 -11.48 0.48
N LEU A 321 4.27 -12.65 0.42
CA LEU A 321 4.91 -13.94 0.72
C LEU A 321 6.11 -14.23 -0.20
N ARG A 322 6.09 -13.76 -1.45
CA ARG A 322 7.25 -13.76 -2.38
C ARG A 322 8.46 -13.03 -1.80
N TRP A 323 8.24 -11.92 -1.09
CA TRP A 323 9.28 -11.11 -0.47
C TRP A 323 9.70 -11.66 0.90
N VAL A 324 8.76 -12.13 1.75
CA VAL A 324 9.05 -12.85 3.02
C VAL A 324 10.09 -13.95 2.80
N VAL A 325 9.85 -14.80 1.80
CA VAL A 325 10.68 -15.97 1.51
C VAL A 325 12.05 -15.58 0.94
N PHE A 326 12.18 -14.37 0.37
CA PHE A 326 13.47 -13.81 -0.03
C PHE A 326 14.25 -13.27 1.18
N GLY A 327 13.61 -12.51 2.07
CA GLY A 327 14.23 -12.00 3.30
C GLY A 327 14.75 -13.11 4.23
N VAL A 328 14.00 -14.21 4.39
CA VAL A 328 14.49 -15.39 5.16
C VAL A 328 15.79 -15.97 4.58
N VAL A 329 15.95 -15.98 3.25
CA VAL A 329 17.21 -16.42 2.60
C VAL A 329 18.33 -15.40 2.84
N LEU A 330 18.03 -14.09 2.78
CA LEU A 330 19.01 -13.04 3.03
C LEU A 330 19.54 -13.07 4.47
N VAL A 331 18.63 -13.13 5.46
CA VAL A 331 19.00 -13.24 6.89
C VAL A 331 19.80 -14.50 7.17
N ALA A 332 19.43 -15.64 6.57
CA ALA A 332 20.17 -16.89 6.72
C ALA A 332 21.60 -16.78 6.16
N LEU A 333 21.79 -16.19 4.98
CA LEU A 333 23.12 -15.92 4.42
C LEU A 333 23.93 -14.97 5.32
N ILE A 334 23.33 -13.86 5.76
CA ILE A 334 24.04 -12.82 6.51
C ILE A 334 24.46 -13.33 7.89
N ARG A 335 23.58 -13.99 8.65
CA ARG A 335 23.96 -14.65 9.92
C ARG A 335 25.06 -15.71 9.74
N ALA A 336 25.14 -16.36 8.58
CA ALA A 336 26.14 -17.38 8.28
C ALA A 336 27.52 -16.84 7.86
N PHE A 337 27.62 -15.54 7.51
CA PHE A 337 28.87 -14.90 7.05
C PHE A 337 29.32 -13.68 7.86
N VAL A 338 28.49 -13.17 8.80
CA VAL A 338 28.83 -12.03 9.67
C VAL A 338 29.00 -12.51 11.13
N PRO A 339 30.23 -12.50 11.69
CA PRO A 339 30.46 -12.93 13.07
C PRO A 339 29.91 -11.92 14.09
N ALA A 340 29.41 -12.41 15.23
CA ALA A 340 28.84 -11.59 16.29
C ALA A 340 29.89 -10.80 17.12
N GLU A 341 31.17 -11.12 16.96
CA GLU A 341 32.26 -10.70 17.86
C GLU A 341 32.66 -9.22 17.66
N ASP A 342 32.56 -8.71 16.42
CA ASP A 342 32.88 -7.32 16.08
C ASP A 342 31.85 -6.29 16.61
N PHE A 343 30.64 -6.74 16.99
CA PHE A 343 29.49 -5.86 17.23
C PHE A 343 29.75 -4.81 18.33
N GLY A 344 30.47 -5.17 19.40
CA GLY A 344 30.75 -4.23 20.51
C GLY A 344 31.66 -3.06 20.11
N VAL A 345 32.58 -3.27 19.16
CA VAL A 345 33.51 -2.23 18.69
C VAL A 345 32.84 -1.35 17.61
N TRP A 346 32.01 -1.94 16.75
CA TRP A 346 31.39 -1.25 15.62
C TRP A 346 30.06 -0.56 15.97
N PHE A 347 29.34 -1.01 17.01
CA PHE A 347 28.00 -0.53 17.39
C PHE A 347 27.87 -0.01 18.84
N GLY A 348 28.97 0.46 19.45
CA GLY A 348 28.92 1.17 20.74
C GLY A 348 28.16 2.51 20.68
N ALA A 349 27.78 3.07 21.84
CA ALA A 349 26.87 4.22 22.01
C ALA A 349 27.33 5.59 21.44
N SER A 350 28.34 5.62 20.57
CA SER A 350 28.82 6.82 19.88
C SER A 350 27.97 7.18 18.65
N PHE A 351 28.11 8.41 18.14
CA PHE A 351 27.47 8.81 16.87
C PHE A 351 27.94 7.96 15.68
N GLY A 352 29.22 7.58 15.66
CA GLY A 352 29.76 6.66 14.66
C GLY A 352 29.09 5.28 14.73
N GLY A 353 28.97 4.71 15.93
CA GLY A 353 28.30 3.43 16.14
C GLY A 353 26.81 3.46 15.80
N LEU A 354 26.12 4.58 16.07
CA LEU A 354 24.72 4.80 15.67
C LEU A 354 24.56 4.81 14.14
N VAL A 355 25.46 5.47 13.41
CA VAL A 355 25.49 5.47 11.94
C VAL A 355 25.84 4.09 11.38
N MET A 356 26.80 3.38 11.98
CA MET A 356 27.10 2.00 11.60
C MET A 356 25.92 1.06 11.87
N THR A 357 25.18 1.26 12.96
CA THR A 357 23.96 0.49 13.28
C THR A 357 22.85 0.71 12.25
N LEU A 358 22.69 1.94 11.75
CA LEU A 358 21.79 2.23 10.64
C LEU A 358 22.21 1.47 9.37
N ILE A 359 23.48 1.57 8.97
CA ILE A 359 24.01 0.87 7.79
C ILE A 359 23.83 -0.65 7.94
N ALA A 360 24.09 -1.19 9.13
CA ALA A 360 23.92 -2.60 9.45
C ALA A 360 22.45 -3.03 9.32
N THR A 361 21.49 -2.34 9.97
CA THR A 361 20.08 -2.79 9.89
C THR A 361 19.50 -2.72 8.46
N THR A 362 19.85 -1.68 7.71
CA THR A 362 19.47 -1.54 6.28
C THR A 362 20.06 -2.63 5.37
N LEU A 363 21.18 -3.25 5.75
CA LEU A 363 21.81 -4.33 4.98
C LEU A 363 21.43 -5.74 5.47
N ILE A 364 21.22 -5.90 6.78
CA ILE A 364 20.95 -7.21 7.42
C ILE A 364 19.46 -7.59 7.27
N GLU A 365 18.54 -6.61 7.22
CA GLU A 365 17.09 -6.78 6.99
C GLU A 365 16.49 -7.96 7.78
N VAL A 366 16.43 -7.84 9.10
CA VAL A 366 15.77 -8.84 9.93
C VAL A 366 14.40 -8.36 10.38
N CYS A 367 13.39 -9.22 10.24
CA CYS A 367 12.06 -9.01 10.84
C CYS A 367 12.16 -8.68 12.34
N SER A 368 11.17 -7.96 12.87
CA SER A 368 11.15 -7.46 14.26
C SER A 368 11.44 -8.55 15.31
N GLU A 369 10.92 -9.75 15.09
CA GLU A 369 11.11 -10.92 15.94
C GLU A 369 12.59 -11.39 15.94
N GLY A 370 13.20 -11.50 14.75
CA GLY A 370 14.59 -11.98 14.60
C GLY A 370 15.66 -10.92 14.85
N SER A 371 15.30 -9.63 14.80
CA SER A 371 16.17 -8.50 15.16
C SER A 371 16.22 -8.25 16.67
N SER A 372 15.23 -8.72 17.43
CA SER A 372 15.12 -8.50 18.87
C SER A 372 16.31 -8.98 19.71
N PRO A 373 16.90 -10.18 19.48
CA PRO A 373 18.10 -10.59 20.21
C PRO A 373 19.31 -9.69 19.90
N ILE A 374 19.44 -9.23 18.65
CA ILE A 374 20.53 -8.34 18.22
C ILE A 374 20.36 -6.96 18.87
N ALA A 375 19.14 -6.42 18.89
CA ALA A 375 18.83 -5.17 19.57
C ALA A 375 19.07 -5.28 21.10
N ALA A 376 18.74 -6.41 21.70
CA ALA A 376 19.03 -6.68 23.11
C ALA A 376 20.53 -6.79 23.42
N ASP A 377 21.35 -7.28 22.49
CA ASP A 377 22.82 -7.29 22.63
C ASP A 377 23.40 -5.88 22.44
N LEU A 378 22.93 -5.10 21.46
CA LEU A 378 23.28 -3.68 21.31
C LEU A 378 22.92 -2.89 22.59
N PHE A 379 21.78 -3.21 23.20
CA PHE A 379 21.34 -2.61 24.46
C PHE A 379 22.24 -3.02 25.64
N ASN A 380 22.34 -4.32 25.92
CA ASN A 380 22.94 -4.83 27.16
C ASN A 380 24.46 -5.01 27.09
N ARG A 381 25.01 -5.40 25.94
CA ARG A 381 26.45 -5.70 25.78
C ARG A 381 27.24 -4.49 25.25
N ALA A 382 26.67 -3.74 24.31
CA ALA A 382 27.31 -2.53 23.77
C ALA A 382 26.92 -1.23 24.51
N GLY A 383 26.03 -1.31 25.52
CA GLY A 383 25.58 -0.17 26.33
C GLY A 383 24.87 0.91 25.53
N ALA A 384 24.25 0.55 24.40
CA ALA A 384 23.82 1.48 23.37
C ALA A 384 22.29 1.40 23.13
N PRO A 385 21.46 1.90 24.07
CA PRO A 385 20.00 1.77 24.00
C PRO A 385 19.39 2.49 22.79
N GLY A 386 20.03 3.57 22.33
CA GLY A 386 19.65 4.29 21.11
C GLY A 386 20.08 3.60 19.82
N ASN A 387 21.17 2.83 19.85
CA ASN A 387 21.55 1.95 18.74
C ASN A 387 20.55 0.78 18.66
N ALA A 388 20.19 0.16 19.78
CA ALA A 388 19.13 -0.86 19.83
C ALA A 388 17.80 -0.34 19.25
N PHE A 389 17.35 0.85 19.66
CA PHE A 389 16.16 1.50 19.11
C PHE A 389 16.28 1.79 17.60
N THR A 390 17.46 2.22 17.13
CA THR A 390 17.71 2.51 15.71
C THR A 390 17.79 1.25 14.86
N PHE A 391 18.43 0.18 15.36
CA PHE A 391 18.50 -1.12 14.69
C PHE A 391 17.09 -1.66 14.41
N LEU A 392 16.20 -1.56 15.40
CA LEU A 392 14.79 -1.88 15.25
C LEU A 392 14.09 -0.90 14.28
N MET A 393 13.92 0.36 14.68
CA MET A 393 13.06 1.32 13.97
C MET A 393 13.50 1.61 12.52
N ALA A 394 14.80 1.75 12.26
CA ALA A 394 15.29 1.98 10.91
C ALA A 394 15.34 0.70 10.08
N GLY A 395 15.37 -0.48 10.70
CA GLY A 395 15.30 -1.77 10.01
C GLY A 395 14.02 -1.86 9.17
N ALA A 396 12.85 -1.74 9.81
CA ALA A 396 11.58 -1.70 9.08
C ALA A 396 11.51 -0.53 8.08
N ALA A 397 11.83 0.69 8.50
CA ALA A 397 11.65 1.86 7.63
C ALA A 397 12.65 1.95 6.45
N THR A 398 13.67 1.10 6.41
CA THR A 398 14.60 0.93 5.27
C THR A 398 14.48 -0.44 4.59
N ASP A 399 13.57 -1.30 5.06
CA ASP A 399 13.27 -2.61 4.51
C ASP A 399 12.94 -2.51 3.01
N TYR A 400 13.76 -3.13 2.19
CA TYR A 400 13.59 -3.09 0.73
C TYR A 400 12.36 -3.88 0.28
N THR A 401 11.86 -4.84 1.08
CA THR A 401 10.59 -5.52 0.84
C THR A 401 9.42 -4.57 1.08
N GLU A 402 9.47 -3.74 2.12
CA GLU A 402 8.46 -2.71 2.38
C GLU A 402 8.50 -1.64 1.28
N ILE A 403 9.67 -1.07 0.99
CA ILE A 403 9.85 -0.06 -0.06
C ILE A 403 9.37 -0.57 -1.42
N MET A 404 9.71 -1.81 -1.81
CA MET A 404 9.34 -2.36 -3.11
C MET A 404 7.86 -2.72 -3.19
N SER A 405 7.28 -3.35 -2.16
CA SER A 405 5.85 -3.70 -2.16
C SER A 405 4.95 -2.47 -2.06
N LEU A 406 5.31 -1.47 -1.24
CA LEU A 406 4.66 -0.15 -1.21
C LEU A 406 4.74 0.54 -2.58
N LYS A 407 5.85 0.39 -3.31
CA LYS A 407 6.01 0.91 -4.68
C LYS A 407 5.20 0.12 -5.72
N GLU A 408 5.04 -1.19 -5.54
CA GLU A 408 4.18 -2.04 -6.38
C GLU A 408 2.68 -1.69 -6.18
N THR A 409 2.24 -1.43 -4.94
CA THR A 409 0.85 -1.05 -4.63
C THR A 409 0.51 0.42 -4.92
N THR A 410 1.37 1.38 -4.56
CA THR A 410 1.10 2.81 -4.81
C THR A 410 1.42 3.25 -6.23
N GLY A 411 2.15 2.44 -7.00
CA GLY A 411 2.70 2.80 -8.30
C GLY A 411 3.79 3.88 -8.26
N SER A 412 4.20 4.35 -7.07
CA SER A 412 4.98 5.57 -6.90
C SER A 412 6.28 5.35 -6.12
N TRP A 413 7.40 5.37 -6.84
CA TRP A 413 8.74 5.44 -6.24
C TRP A 413 8.90 6.64 -5.29
N LYS A 414 8.19 7.75 -5.54
CA LYS A 414 8.23 8.93 -4.67
C LYS A 414 7.63 8.65 -3.29
N ILE A 415 6.54 7.89 -3.19
CA ILE A 415 5.95 7.58 -1.87
C ILE A 415 6.92 6.67 -1.09
N SER A 416 7.41 5.62 -1.74
CA SER A 416 8.21 4.58 -1.07
C SER A 416 9.61 5.05 -0.67
N LEU A 417 10.31 5.83 -1.50
CA LEU A 417 11.61 6.39 -1.14
C LEU A 417 11.50 7.55 -0.13
N PHE A 418 10.31 8.14 0.04
CA PHE A 418 10.07 9.10 1.13
C PHE A 418 9.89 8.43 2.49
N LEU A 419 9.60 7.12 2.56
CA LEU A 419 9.47 6.40 3.84
C LEU A 419 10.77 6.48 4.66
N PRO A 420 11.94 6.01 4.18
CA PRO A 420 13.20 6.17 4.90
C PRO A 420 13.61 7.64 5.02
N LEU A 421 13.40 8.46 3.99
CA LEU A 421 13.80 9.87 3.97
C LEU A 421 13.11 10.71 5.08
N VAL A 422 11.86 10.39 5.42
CA VAL A 422 11.11 11.05 6.49
C VAL A 422 11.40 10.42 7.86
N THR A 423 11.49 9.09 7.94
CA THR A 423 11.59 8.37 9.22
C THR A 423 13.01 8.31 9.79
N VAL A 424 14.01 7.93 8.98
CA VAL A 424 15.39 7.69 9.44
C VAL A 424 15.99 8.90 10.16
N PRO A 425 15.80 10.16 9.72
CA PRO A 425 16.28 11.31 10.49
C PRO A 425 15.63 11.41 11.89
N GLN A 426 14.34 11.08 12.03
CA GLN A 426 13.66 11.08 13.34
C GLN A 426 14.18 9.93 14.23
N VAL A 427 14.38 8.75 13.64
CA VAL A 427 14.96 7.59 14.34
C VAL A 427 16.37 7.90 14.84
N LEU A 428 17.24 8.47 13.99
CA LEU A 428 18.60 8.85 14.38
C LEU A 428 18.63 9.93 15.48
N ILE A 429 17.75 10.93 15.41
CA ILE A 429 17.67 11.98 16.45
C ILE A 429 17.26 11.36 17.79
N ILE A 430 16.25 10.48 17.81
CA ILE A 430 15.78 9.84 19.04
C ILE A 430 16.79 8.80 19.55
N GLY A 431 17.40 8.01 18.68
CA GLY A 431 18.49 7.10 19.03
C GLY A 431 19.69 7.84 19.63
N TRP A 432 20.09 8.97 19.05
CA TRP A 432 21.16 9.80 19.61
C TRP A 432 20.80 10.34 21.00
N ILE A 433 19.58 10.85 21.18
CA ILE A 433 19.06 11.27 22.51
C ILE A 433 19.07 10.10 23.50
N MET A 434 18.67 8.90 23.07
CA MET A 434 18.64 7.71 23.94
C MET A 434 20.03 7.22 24.34
N ASN A 435 21.04 7.32 23.47
CA ASN A 435 22.45 7.08 23.87
C ASN A 435 22.94 8.14 24.87
N LEU A 436 22.57 9.42 24.70
CA LEU A 436 23.01 10.50 25.59
C LEU A 436 22.39 10.48 27.00
N TYR A 437 21.18 9.93 27.16
CA TYR A 437 20.45 9.88 28.44
C TYR A 437 20.22 8.45 28.97
N GLY A 438 20.83 7.45 28.33
CA GLY A 438 20.60 6.02 28.62
C GLY A 438 21.86 5.17 28.81
N ALA A 439 23.05 5.74 28.59
CA ALA A 439 24.34 5.16 28.94
C ALA A 439 24.78 5.55 30.37
#